data_AF-A0A9D5K5R3-F1
#
_entry.id   AF-A0A9D5K5R3-F1
#
_cell.length_a   1.000
_cell.length_b   1.000
_cell.length_c   1.000
_cell.angle_alpha   90.00
_cell.angle_beta   90.00
_cell.angle_gamma   90.00
#
_symmetry.space_group_name_H-M   'P 1'
#
loop_
_entity.id
_entity.type
_entity.pdbx_description
1 polymer ?
#
loop_
_entity_poly.entity_id
_entity_poly.type
_entity_poly.pdbx_seq_one_letter_code
_entity_poly.pdbx_strand_id
1 'polypeptide(L)'
;MQSESSNTDATIPANVNTLQQFYNLMAQTRLIRRRMVHSYLDRGAVASEDVDSLKRALDVLSSVSGSPAHATVQLDQIKTIALDLGYEIGELEKDILFFSRGEEQFRLHLNGIHNAFEEQVDEGVKKLKGIEFRSLVSDRDGTVNNYCGRYLSSIQSAYNAVYLTRFAAECVANAVILTSAPLDRGGLVDISVAPEDKFIYAGSKGREYLYKGQRRGSLPIPQDQQGKLRELNERLEMLLANPDYALFALIGSGFQ
;
A
#
# COMPACT_ATOMS: atom_id res chain seq x y z
N MET A 1 -27.09 -7.81 -7.12
CA MET A 1 -27.49 -7.89 -5.70
C MET A 1 -26.80 -9.10 -5.10
N GLN A 2 -25.62 -8.89 -4.55
CA GLN A 2 -24.98 -9.64 -3.47
C GLN A 2 -23.77 -8.80 -3.07
N SER A 3 -23.93 -8.11 -1.95
CA SER A 3 -22.91 -7.34 -1.26
C SER A 3 -21.94 -8.31 -0.62
N GLU A 4 -20.71 -8.40 -1.12
CA GLU A 4 -19.61 -8.95 -0.35
C GLU A 4 -19.09 -7.87 0.61
N SER A 5 -19.89 -7.61 1.65
CA SER A 5 -19.38 -7.08 2.91
C SER A 5 -18.85 -8.25 3.73
N SER A 6 -17.74 -8.87 3.31
CA SER A 6 -16.98 -9.70 4.23
C SER A 6 -16.20 -8.76 5.15
N ASN A 7 -16.86 -8.33 6.22
CA ASN A 7 -16.22 -7.68 7.36
C ASN A 7 -15.41 -8.77 8.09
N THR A 8 -14.29 -9.20 7.51
CA THR A 8 -13.29 -9.99 8.24
C THR A 8 -12.65 -9.04 9.24
N ASP A 9 -12.98 -9.20 10.52
CA ASP A 9 -12.44 -8.38 11.60
C ASP A 9 -10.91 -8.45 11.57
N ALA A 10 -10.30 -7.34 11.17
CA ALA A 10 -8.87 -7.22 11.09
C ALA A 10 -8.28 -7.38 12.50
N THR A 11 -7.47 -8.41 12.70
CA THR A 11 -6.95 -8.75 14.03
C THR A 11 -5.44 -8.53 14.04
N ILE A 12 -4.99 -7.56 14.83
CA ILE A 12 -3.56 -7.29 14.99
C ILE A 12 -2.92 -8.44 15.79
N PRO A 13 -1.91 -9.15 15.25
CA PRO A 13 -1.20 -10.17 16.00
C PRO A 13 -0.48 -9.58 17.21
N ALA A 14 -0.34 -10.37 18.28
CA ALA A 14 0.29 -9.91 19.52
C ALA A 14 1.80 -9.63 19.36
N ASN A 15 2.45 -10.30 18.41
CA ASN A 15 3.88 -10.17 18.15
C ASN A 15 4.23 -10.58 16.71
N VAL A 16 5.41 -10.14 16.26
CA VAL A 16 5.99 -10.52 14.96
C VAL A 16 7.36 -11.13 15.23
N ASN A 17 7.43 -12.45 15.13
CA ASN A 17 8.69 -13.20 15.25
C ASN A 17 9.15 -13.75 13.91
N THR A 18 8.24 -13.90 12.94
CA THR A 18 8.51 -14.51 11.64
C THR A 18 8.16 -13.55 10.50
N LEU A 19 8.79 -13.75 9.34
CA LEU A 19 8.50 -12.96 8.14
C LEU A 19 7.04 -13.11 7.67
N GLN A 20 6.45 -14.30 7.82
CA GLN A 20 5.04 -14.52 7.50
C GLN A 20 4.11 -13.74 8.44
N GLN A 21 4.42 -13.68 9.73
CA GLN A 21 3.66 -12.86 10.69
C GLN A 21 3.77 -11.37 10.38
N PHE A 22 4.95 -10.91 9.93
CA PHE A 22 5.15 -9.54 9.48
C PHE A 22 4.22 -9.20 8.30
N TYR A 23 4.22 -9.99 7.24
CA TYR A 23 3.32 -9.75 6.09
C TYR A 23 1.85 -9.88 6.47
N ASN A 24 1.49 -10.80 7.36
CA ASN A 24 0.13 -10.87 7.88
C ASN A 24 -0.25 -9.58 8.62
N LEU A 25 0.61 -9.07 9.53
CA LEU A 25 0.38 -7.80 10.19
C LEU A 25 0.14 -6.66 9.18
N MET A 26 0.94 -6.58 8.11
CA MET A 26 0.77 -5.56 7.06
C MET A 26 -0.55 -5.72 6.30
N ALA A 27 -0.96 -6.94 5.99
CA ALA A 27 -2.28 -7.20 5.39
C ALA A 27 -3.42 -6.74 6.33
N GLN A 28 -3.30 -6.95 7.64
CA GLN A 28 -4.30 -6.50 8.62
C GLN A 28 -4.35 -4.97 8.71
N THR A 29 -3.19 -4.29 8.74
CA THR A 29 -3.18 -2.81 8.75
C THR A 29 -3.79 -2.23 7.47
N ARG A 30 -3.61 -2.89 6.31
CA ARG A 30 -4.29 -2.48 5.07
C ARG A 30 -5.81 -2.50 5.21
N LEU A 31 -6.38 -3.57 5.77
CA LEU A 31 -7.84 -3.67 5.95
C LEU A 31 -8.37 -2.56 6.86
N ILE A 32 -7.67 -2.29 7.96
CA ILE A 32 -8.01 -1.20 8.89
C ILE A 32 -7.93 0.15 8.18
N ARG A 33 -6.81 0.45 7.52
CA ARG A 33 -6.60 1.68 6.74
C ARG A 33 -7.70 1.90 5.71
N ARG A 34 -8.07 0.86 4.95
CA ARG A 34 -9.15 0.94 3.95
C ARG A 34 -10.47 1.35 4.60
N ARG A 35 -10.86 0.69 5.70
CA ARG A 35 -12.08 1.05 6.44
C ARG A 35 -12.04 2.49 6.95
N MET A 36 -10.91 2.92 7.51
CA MET A 36 -10.70 4.29 7.99
C MET A 36 -10.83 5.32 6.87
N VAL A 37 -10.19 5.08 5.71
CA VAL A 37 -10.26 5.99 4.55
C VAL A 37 -11.70 6.14 4.08
N HIS A 38 -12.43 5.04 3.91
CA HIS A 38 -13.84 5.09 3.52
C HIS A 38 -14.68 5.88 4.55
N SER A 39 -14.57 5.56 5.85
CA SER A 39 -15.31 6.26 6.91
C SER A 39 -15.00 7.75 6.95
N TYR A 40 -13.72 8.12 6.79
CA TYR A 40 -13.28 9.50 6.85
C TYR A 40 -13.73 10.32 5.64
N LEU A 41 -13.68 9.74 4.44
CA LEU A 41 -14.19 10.40 3.23
C LEU A 41 -15.72 10.59 3.27
N ASP A 42 -16.46 9.62 3.83
CA ASP A 42 -17.91 9.67 3.88
C ASP A 42 -18.44 10.56 5.03
N ARG A 43 -17.77 10.55 6.19
CA ARG A 43 -18.31 11.12 7.45
C ARG A 43 -17.39 12.12 8.13
N GLY A 44 -16.16 12.30 7.65
CA GLY A 44 -15.15 13.15 8.28
C GLY A 44 -14.59 12.62 9.60
N ALA A 45 -14.88 11.36 9.95
CA ALA A 45 -14.46 10.73 11.21
C ALA A 45 -14.17 9.24 11.04
N VAL A 46 -13.35 8.69 11.93
CA VAL A 46 -13.00 7.27 12.02
C VAL A 46 -13.33 6.73 13.41
N ALA A 47 -13.52 5.41 13.51
CA ALA A 47 -13.72 4.73 14.78
C ALA A 47 -12.44 4.79 15.64
N SER A 48 -12.57 5.04 16.94
CA SER A 48 -11.44 5.05 17.88
C SER A 48 -10.70 3.72 17.90
N GLU A 49 -11.45 2.62 17.75
CA GLU A 49 -10.95 1.26 17.77
C GLU A 49 -10.01 0.98 16.59
N ASP A 50 -10.23 1.63 15.45
CA ASP A 50 -9.38 1.52 14.27
C ASP A 50 -8.04 2.23 14.50
N VAL A 51 -8.09 3.44 15.07
CA VAL A 51 -6.88 4.18 15.46
C VAL A 51 -6.08 3.39 16.50
N ASP A 52 -6.74 2.82 17.50
CA ASP A 52 -6.07 2.01 18.52
C ASP A 52 -5.52 0.70 17.95
N SER A 53 -6.13 0.14 16.91
CA SER A 53 -5.58 -1.00 16.18
C SER A 53 -4.29 -0.62 15.45
N LEU A 54 -4.23 0.56 14.81
CA LEU A 54 -2.99 1.05 14.20
C LEU A 54 -1.89 1.30 15.24
N LYS A 55 -2.24 1.86 16.42
CA LYS A 55 -1.27 2.02 17.53
C LYS A 55 -0.72 0.66 18.01
N ARG A 56 -1.59 -0.34 18.20
CA ARG A 56 -1.13 -1.70 18.54
C ARG A 56 -0.21 -2.28 17.47
N ALA A 57 -0.52 -2.07 16.19
CA ALA A 57 0.34 -2.52 15.10
C ALA A 57 1.72 -1.82 15.14
N LEU A 58 1.75 -0.53 15.48
CA LEU A 58 2.98 0.24 15.66
C LEU A 58 3.80 -0.28 16.84
N ASP A 59 3.16 -0.55 17.98
CA ASP A 59 3.82 -1.15 19.15
C ASP A 59 4.44 -2.51 18.81
N VAL A 60 3.71 -3.35 18.07
CA VAL A 60 4.19 -4.65 17.60
C VAL A 60 5.42 -4.50 16.70
N LEU A 61 5.37 -3.62 15.69
CA LEU A 61 6.52 -3.35 14.82
C LEU A 61 7.74 -2.81 15.61
N SER A 62 7.49 -1.94 16.57
CA SER A 62 8.55 -1.32 17.39
C SER A 62 9.17 -2.31 18.39
N SER A 63 8.46 -3.39 18.70
CA SER A 63 8.93 -4.46 19.58
C SER A 63 9.73 -5.56 18.86
N VAL A 64 9.80 -5.51 17.52
CA VAL A 64 10.61 -6.47 16.76
C VAL A 64 12.08 -6.34 17.16
N SER A 65 12.76 -7.47 17.32
CA SER A 65 14.15 -7.48 17.80
C SER A 65 15.08 -6.71 16.86
N GLY A 66 15.88 -5.79 17.39
CA GLY A 66 16.81 -4.96 16.61
C GLY A 66 16.42 -3.48 16.63
N SER A 67 17.02 -2.68 15.76
CA SER A 67 16.58 -1.31 15.49
C SER A 67 15.61 -1.29 14.29
N PRO A 68 14.78 -0.24 14.10
CA PRO A 68 13.89 -0.16 12.93
C PRO A 68 14.59 -0.39 11.59
N ALA A 69 15.82 0.08 11.41
CA ALA A 69 16.59 -0.12 10.17
C ALA A 69 17.21 -1.52 10.01
N HIS A 70 17.30 -2.29 11.11
CA HIS A 70 17.97 -3.59 11.17
C HIS A 70 17.16 -4.59 12.02
N ALA A 71 15.84 -4.55 11.90
CA ALA A 71 14.95 -5.42 12.64
C ALA A 71 15.11 -6.86 12.15
N THR A 72 15.11 -7.84 13.04
CA THR A 72 15.39 -9.24 12.70
C THR A 72 14.19 -10.11 13.00
N VAL A 73 13.77 -10.88 12.00
CA VAL A 73 12.70 -11.89 12.15
C VAL A 73 13.20 -13.24 11.67
N GLN A 74 12.57 -14.31 12.15
CA GLN A 74 12.78 -15.67 11.66
C GLN A 74 12.21 -15.82 10.26
N LEU A 75 13.01 -16.40 9.39
CA LEU A 75 12.61 -16.80 8.05
C LEU A 75 12.11 -18.24 8.05
N ASP A 76 12.83 -19.11 8.76
CA ASP A 76 12.50 -20.52 9.01
C ASP A 76 13.02 -20.92 10.42
N GLN A 77 13.09 -22.22 10.73
CA GLN A 77 13.57 -22.71 12.04
C GLN A 77 15.05 -22.40 12.32
N ILE A 78 15.84 -22.07 11.31
CA ILE A 78 17.31 -21.98 11.39
C ILE A 78 17.81 -20.59 10.98
N LYS A 79 17.15 -19.94 10.03
CA LYS A 79 17.59 -18.68 9.41
C LYS A 79 16.77 -17.48 9.89
N THR A 80 17.45 -16.35 10.01
CA THR A 80 16.84 -15.04 10.23
C THR A 80 17.07 -14.12 9.04
N ILE A 81 16.26 -13.08 8.93
CA ILE A 81 16.37 -12.04 7.91
C ILE A 81 16.26 -10.67 8.55
N ALA A 82 17.06 -9.72 8.05
CA ALA A 82 16.98 -8.32 8.42
C ALA A 82 15.90 -7.60 7.60
N LEU A 83 15.16 -6.73 8.28
CA LEU A 83 14.13 -5.86 7.76
C LEU A 83 14.50 -4.41 8.08
N ASP A 84 14.30 -3.54 7.10
CA ASP A 84 14.16 -2.11 7.33
C ASP A 84 12.67 -1.82 7.44
N LEU A 85 12.23 -1.44 8.64
CA LEU A 85 10.85 -1.14 9.01
C LEU A 85 10.55 0.36 8.96
N GLY A 86 11.50 1.20 8.50
CA GLY A 86 11.37 2.65 8.55
C GLY A 86 10.15 3.17 7.77
N TYR A 87 9.84 2.55 6.63
CA TYR A 87 8.64 2.89 5.86
C TYR A 87 7.37 2.52 6.64
N GLU A 88 7.25 1.27 7.07
CA GLU A 88 6.05 0.73 7.71
C GLU A 88 5.72 1.49 8.99
N ILE A 89 6.73 1.75 9.82
CA ILE A 89 6.61 2.52 11.06
C ILE A 89 6.25 3.97 10.75
N GLY A 90 7.02 4.65 9.89
CA GLY A 90 6.82 6.07 9.61
C GLY A 90 5.47 6.38 8.95
N GLU A 91 5.00 5.54 8.04
CA GLU A 91 3.67 5.70 7.44
C GLU A 91 2.54 5.44 8.45
N LEU A 92 2.74 4.50 9.39
CA LEU A 92 1.76 4.19 10.43
C LEU A 92 1.67 5.30 11.48
N GLU A 93 2.80 5.86 11.91
CA GLU A 93 2.86 7.04 12.79
C GLU A 93 2.12 8.24 12.19
N LYS A 94 2.35 8.50 10.89
CA LYS A 94 1.67 9.56 10.15
C LYS A 94 0.16 9.34 10.06
N ASP A 95 -0.29 8.12 9.78
CA ASP A 95 -1.71 7.77 9.79
C ASP A 95 -2.35 8.00 11.16
N ILE A 96 -1.70 7.54 12.23
CA ILE A 96 -2.18 7.72 13.60
C ILE A 96 -2.27 9.21 13.94
N LEU A 97 -1.25 10.00 13.60
CA LEU A 97 -1.23 11.45 13.82
C LEU A 97 -2.38 12.14 13.07
N PHE A 98 -2.54 11.83 11.78
CA PHE A 98 -3.58 12.39 10.92
C PHE A 98 -4.97 12.18 11.51
N PHE A 99 -5.32 10.95 11.90
CA PHE A 99 -6.65 10.66 12.43
C PHE A 99 -6.85 11.05 13.89
N SER A 100 -5.79 11.11 14.70
CA SER A 100 -5.91 11.44 16.14
C SER A 100 -5.84 12.94 16.41
N ARG A 101 -5.15 13.72 15.57
CA ARG A 101 -4.89 15.15 15.79
C ARG A 101 -5.44 16.05 14.68
N GLY A 102 -5.89 15.47 13.56
CA GLY A 102 -6.48 16.19 12.44
C GLY A 102 -5.45 16.74 11.45
N GLU A 103 -5.96 17.24 10.31
CA GLU A 103 -5.16 17.63 9.15
C GLU A 103 -4.21 18.81 9.41
N GLU A 104 -4.62 19.76 10.26
CA GLU A 104 -3.79 20.93 10.60
C GLU A 104 -2.51 20.51 11.33
N GLN A 105 -2.65 19.69 12.38
CA GLN A 105 -1.52 19.16 13.14
C GLN A 105 -0.65 18.24 12.27
N PHE A 106 -1.28 17.49 11.38
CA PHE A 106 -0.57 16.67 10.42
C PHE A 106 0.27 17.51 9.44
N ARG A 107 -0.28 18.61 8.91
CA ARG A 107 0.44 19.56 8.05
C ARG A 107 1.63 20.19 8.78
N LEU A 108 1.46 20.59 10.04
CA LEU A 108 2.56 21.09 10.86
C LEU A 108 3.68 20.06 11.04
N HIS A 109 3.31 18.80 11.26
CA HIS A 109 4.27 17.71 11.33
C HIS A 109 5.03 17.51 10.01
N LEU A 110 4.33 17.48 8.86
CA LEU A 110 4.96 17.39 7.54
C LEU A 110 5.95 18.55 7.30
N ASN A 111 5.57 19.77 7.68
CA ASN A 111 6.45 20.93 7.60
C ASN A 111 7.68 20.80 8.52
N GLY A 112 7.57 20.08 9.63
CA GLY A 112 8.69 19.82 10.55
C GLY A 112 9.69 18.78 10.04
N ILE A 113 9.29 17.87 9.15
CA ILE A 113 10.14 16.76 8.67
C ILE A 113 10.62 16.93 7.21
N HIS A 114 10.07 17.90 6.48
CA HIS A 114 10.43 18.18 5.09
C HIS A 114 10.93 19.60 4.90
N ASN A 115 12.07 19.76 4.23
CA ASN A 115 12.66 21.05 3.94
C ASN A 115 11.77 21.84 2.95
N ALA A 116 11.48 23.10 3.28
CA ALA A 116 10.69 24.00 2.44
C ALA A 116 9.30 23.44 2.04
N PHE A 117 8.68 22.62 2.90
CA PHE A 117 7.42 21.96 2.62
C PHE A 117 6.31 22.92 2.17
N GLU A 118 6.05 23.97 2.96
CA GLU A 118 4.98 24.92 2.68
C GLU A 118 5.20 25.69 1.38
N GLU A 119 6.44 26.11 1.13
CA GLU A 119 6.81 26.81 -0.10
C GLU A 119 6.57 25.92 -1.33
N GLN A 120 6.98 24.64 -1.27
CA GLN A 120 6.78 23.69 -2.36
C GLN A 120 5.30 23.39 -2.60
N VAL A 121 4.51 23.24 -1.52
CA VAL A 121 3.07 23.04 -1.62
C VAL A 121 2.40 24.26 -2.26
N ASP A 122 2.71 25.47 -1.79
CA ASP A 122 2.15 26.71 -2.32
C ASP A 122 2.54 26.94 -3.79
N GLU A 123 3.79 26.65 -4.15
CA GLU A 123 4.24 26.71 -5.55
C GLU A 123 3.47 25.71 -6.43
N GLY A 124 3.27 24.48 -5.94
CA GLY A 124 2.48 23.45 -6.61
C GLY A 124 1.03 23.89 -6.82
N VAL A 125 0.36 24.34 -5.76
CA VAL A 125 -1.02 24.84 -5.83
C VAL A 125 -1.13 25.99 -6.82
N LYS A 126 -0.19 26.95 -6.78
CA LYS A 126 -0.17 28.09 -7.72
C LYS A 126 -0.03 27.64 -9.17
N LYS A 127 0.81 26.64 -9.45
CA LYS A 127 1.00 26.10 -10.80
C LYS A 127 -0.24 25.36 -11.32
N LEU A 128 -0.96 24.65 -10.45
CA LEU A 128 -2.11 23.84 -10.84
C LEU A 128 -3.43 24.63 -10.86
N LYS A 129 -3.48 25.80 -10.21
CA LYS A 129 -4.68 26.62 -10.10
C LYS A 129 -5.24 27.03 -11.46
N GLY A 130 -6.52 26.74 -11.68
CA GLY A 130 -7.24 27.09 -12.92
C GLY A 130 -7.05 26.09 -14.07
N ILE A 131 -6.28 25.01 -13.86
CA ILE A 131 -6.19 23.93 -14.85
C ILE A 131 -7.37 22.98 -14.67
N GLU A 132 -8.09 22.72 -15.76
CA GLU A 132 -9.11 21.66 -15.81
C GLU A 132 -8.46 20.34 -16.23
N PHE A 133 -8.28 19.41 -15.29
CA PHE A 133 -7.66 18.14 -15.59
C PHE A 133 -8.69 17.14 -16.13
N ARG A 134 -8.54 16.75 -17.40
CA ARG A 134 -9.27 15.58 -17.92
C ARG A 134 -8.75 14.29 -17.28
N SER A 135 -7.44 14.20 -17.09
CA SER A 135 -6.79 13.01 -16.57
C SER A 135 -5.57 13.37 -15.74
N LEU A 136 -5.43 12.68 -14.61
CA LEU A 136 -4.19 12.58 -13.86
C LEU A 136 -3.62 11.20 -14.13
N VAL A 137 -2.36 11.14 -14.54
CA VAL A 137 -1.60 9.89 -14.63
C VAL A 137 -0.39 10.04 -13.74
N SER A 138 -0.24 9.14 -12.78
CA SER A 138 0.89 9.17 -11.86
C SER A 138 1.49 7.78 -11.72
N ASP A 139 2.81 7.75 -11.57
CA ASP A 139 3.49 6.58 -11.05
C ASP A 139 3.16 6.40 -9.56
N ARG A 140 3.36 5.18 -9.04
CA ARG A 140 3.07 4.86 -7.64
C ARG A 140 4.28 5.09 -6.74
N ASP A 141 5.31 4.28 -6.92
CA ASP A 141 6.41 4.07 -6.00
C ASP A 141 7.46 5.20 -6.11
N GLY A 142 7.61 5.99 -5.06
CA GLY A 142 8.46 7.19 -5.06
C GLY A 142 7.80 8.45 -5.59
N THR A 143 6.53 8.36 -6.05
CA THR A 143 5.79 9.51 -6.60
C THR A 143 4.62 9.88 -5.70
N VAL A 144 3.55 9.08 -5.69
CA VAL A 144 2.39 9.30 -4.80
C VAL A 144 2.51 8.47 -3.51
N ASN A 145 3.38 7.48 -3.49
CA ASN A 145 3.74 6.70 -2.30
C ASN A 145 5.24 6.82 -2.06
N ASN A 146 5.66 6.88 -0.79
CA ASN A 146 7.10 6.81 -0.48
C ASN A 146 7.68 5.43 -0.85
N TYR A 147 8.97 5.38 -1.16
CA TYR A 147 9.66 4.12 -1.41
C TYR A 147 9.68 3.24 -0.16
N CYS A 148 9.45 1.95 -0.36
CA CYS A 148 9.55 0.91 0.67
C CYS A 148 10.57 -0.13 0.22
N GLY A 149 11.34 -0.69 1.15
CA GLY A 149 12.34 -1.71 0.86
C GLY A 149 11.75 -3.04 0.36
N ARG A 150 10.44 -3.26 0.53
CA ARG A 150 9.73 -4.49 0.15
C ARG A 150 8.36 -4.16 -0.41
N TYR A 151 8.03 -4.75 -1.56
CA TYR A 151 6.79 -4.38 -2.25
C TYR A 151 5.53 -4.81 -1.47
N LEU A 152 5.52 -6.04 -0.95
CA LEU A 152 4.35 -6.62 -0.27
C LEU A 152 3.98 -5.91 1.05
N SER A 153 4.92 -5.22 1.70
CA SER A 153 4.66 -4.41 2.90
C SER A 153 4.53 -2.92 2.59
N SER A 154 4.65 -2.51 1.33
CA SER A 154 4.44 -1.12 0.88
C SER A 154 2.95 -0.75 0.88
N ILE A 155 2.25 -0.94 1.99
CA ILE A 155 0.84 -0.60 2.11
C ILE A 155 0.67 0.92 2.02
N GLN A 156 -0.22 1.38 1.16
CA GLN A 156 -0.54 2.81 1.01
C GLN A 156 -1.00 3.39 2.35
N SER A 157 -0.38 4.50 2.78
CA SER A 157 -0.83 5.24 3.95
C SER A 157 -2.23 5.82 3.74
N ALA A 158 -3.02 5.80 4.82
CA ALA A 158 -4.40 6.25 4.80
C ALA A 158 -4.52 7.77 4.63
N TYR A 159 -3.65 8.59 5.25
CA TYR A 159 -3.66 10.04 5.04
C TYR A 159 -3.47 10.39 3.55
N ASN A 160 -2.53 9.68 2.90
CA ASN A 160 -2.21 9.87 1.49
C ASN A 160 -3.39 9.46 0.61
N ALA A 161 -4.01 8.31 0.90
CA ALA A 161 -5.21 7.86 0.20
C ALA A 161 -6.36 8.88 0.32
N VAL A 162 -6.55 9.52 1.48
CA VAL A 162 -7.55 10.58 1.65
C VAL A 162 -7.27 11.76 0.72
N TYR A 163 -6.04 12.30 0.73
CA TYR A 163 -5.68 13.44 -0.11
C TYR A 163 -5.80 13.13 -1.61
N LEU A 164 -5.24 12.01 -2.06
CA LEU A 164 -5.33 11.58 -3.45
C LEU A 164 -6.78 11.37 -3.87
N THR A 165 -7.61 10.78 -3.01
CA THR A 165 -9.01 10.51 -3.35
C THR A 165 -9.82 11.79 -3.49
N ARG A 166 -9.64 12.77 -2.60
CA ARG A 166 -10.29 14.07 -2.71
C ARG A 166 -9.87 14.79 -3.99
N PHE A 167 -8.58 14.82 -4.30
CA PHE A 167 -8.11 15.41 -5.55
C PHE A 167 -8.66 14.67 -6.78
N ALA A 168 -8.68 13.33 -6.73
CA ALA A 168 -9.21 12.50 -7.80
C ALA A 168 -10.71 12.74 -8.05
N ALA A 169 -11.49 12.98 -6.99
CA ALA A 169 -12.93 13.20 -7.06
C ALA A 169 -13.29 14.62 -7.54
N GLU A 170 -12.55 15.62 -7.06
CA GLU A 170 -12.92 17.03 -7.25
C GLU A 170 -12.23 17.69 -8.47
N CYS A 171 -11.07 17.19 -8.89
CA CYS A 171 -10.22 17.90 -9.84
C CYS A 171 -10.02 17.20 -11.18
N VAL A 172 -10.34 15.90 -11.29
CA VAL A 172 -10.03 15.11 -12.50
C VAL A 172 -11.20 14.21 -12.91
N ALA A 173 -11.38 13.99 -14.21
CA ALA A 173 -12.35 13.00 -14.69
C ALA A 173 -11.83 11.55 -14.60
N ASN A 174 -10.51 11.37 -14.76
CA ASN A 174 -9.84 10.08 -14.74
C ASN A 174 -8.52 10.15 -13.95
N ALA A 175 -8.45 9.51 -12.80
CA ALA A 175 -7.20 9.34 -12.05
C ALA A 175 -6.61 7.95 -12.33
N VAL A 176 -5.41 7.89 -12.89
CA VAL A 176 -4.70 6.65 -13.21
C VAL A 176 -3.47 6.54 -12.31
N ILE A 177 -3.38 5.45 -11.56
CA ILE A 177 -2.16 5.04 -10.86
C ILE A 177 -1.53 3.90 -11.64
N LEU A 178 -0.32 4.14 -12.14
CA LEU A 178 0.47 3.20 -12.93
C LEU A 178 1.62 2.67 -12.07
N THR A 179 1.90 1.37 -12.17
CA THR A 179 3.12 0.78 -11.60
C THR A 179 3.72 -0.25 -12.55
N SER A 180 4.99 -0.57 -12.30
CA SER A 180 5.68 -1.67 -12.97
C SER A 180 5.28 -3.04 -12.41
N ALA A 181 4.86 -3.10 -11.15
CA ALA A 181 4.41 -4.31 -10.47
C ALA A 181 3.07 -4.85 -11.02
N PRO A 182 2.74 -6.13 -10.76
CA PRO A 182 1.46 -6.72 -11.16
C PRO A 182 0.25 -5.97 -10.57
N LEU A 183 -0.94 -6.19 -11.14
CA LEU A 183 -2.17 -5.60 -10.63
C LEU A 183 -2.68 -6.28 -9.35
N ASP A 184 -2.61 -7.62 -9.29
CA ASP A 184 -3.07 -8.46 -8.17
C ASP A 184 -1.98 -9.47 -7.73
N ARG A 185 -2.31 -10.31 -6.75
CA ARG A 185 -1.45 -11.36 -6.15
C ARG A 185 -0.20 -10.77 -5.49
N GLY A 186 -0.42 -9.79 -4.62
CA GLY A 186 0.62 -8.96 -4.04
C GLY A 186 0.98 -7.78 -4.95
N GLY A 187 0.03 -7.37 -5.80
CA GLY A 187 0.17 -6.28 -6.76
C GLY A 187 -0.40 -4.95 -6.27
N LEU A 188 -0.55 -4.00 -7.18
CA LEU A 188 -1.01 -2.63 -6.89
C LEU A 188 -2.32 -2.60 -6.08
N VAL A 189 -3.32 -3.39 -6.48
CA VAL A 189 -4.63 -3.41 -5.82
C VAL A 189 -4.51 -3.93 -4.39
N ASP A 190 -3.63 -4.91 -4.16
CA ASP A 190 -3.44 -5.57 -2.87
C ASP A 190 -2.69 -4.72 -1.84
N ILE A 191 -2.06 -3.62 -2.27
CA ILE A 191 -1.34 -2.69 -1.38
C ILE A 191 -1.97 -1.29 -1.34
N SER A 192 -2.98 -1.03 -2.18
CA SER A 192 -3.77 0.20 -2.15
C SER A 192 -4.87 0.15 -1.10
N VAL A 193 -5.16 1.29 -0.47
CA VAL A 193 -6.24 1.46 0.53
C VAL A 193 -7.30 2.47 0.09
N ALA A 194 -7.05 3.24 -0.96
CA ALA A 194 -8.01 4.19 -1.51
C ALA A 194 -9.25 3.49 -2.10
N PRO A 195 -10.42 4.17 -2.15
CA PRO A 195 -11.62 3.62 -2.77
C PRO A 195 -11.40 3.30 -4.26
N GLU A 196 -11.63 2.05 -4.64
CA GLU A 196 -11.33 1.56 -5.99
C GLU A 196 -12.16 2.24 -7.09
N ASP A 197 -13.35 2.76 -6.77
CA ASP A 197 -14.24 3.45 -7.72
C ASP A 197 -13.71 4.84 -8.14
N LYS A 198 -12.69 5.35 -7.45
CA LYS A 198 -12.08 6.66 -7.69
C LYS A 198 -10.87 6.61 -8.61
N PHE A 199 -10.26 5.44 -8.79
CA PHE A 199 -9.02 5.27 -9.54
C PHE A 199 -9.12 4.24 -10.65
N ILE A 200 -8.26 4.40 -11.64
CA ILE A 200 -7.92 3.38 -12.62
C ILE A 200 -6.55 2.86 -12.20
N TYR A 201 -6.49 1.62 -11.73
CA TYR A 201 -5.23 0.97 -11.38
C TYR A 201 -4.66 0.27 -12.59
N ALA A 202 -3.39 0.50 -12.88
CA ALA A 202 -2.69 -0.08 -14.03
C ALA A 202 -1.40 -0.76 -13.57
N GLY A 203 -1.38 -2.09 -13.70
CA GLY A 203 -0.23 -2.94 -13.36
C GLY A 203 0.56 -3.36 -14.58
N SER A 204 1.69 -4.02 -14.36
CA SER A 204 2.59 -4.55 -15.40
C SER A 204 2.93 -3.51 -16.47
N LYS A 205 3.26 -2.28 -16.05
CA LYS A 205 3.52 -1.13 -16.95
C LYS A 205 2.32 -0.79 -17.86
N GLY A 206 1.11 -0.97 -17.35
CA GLY A 206 -0.13 -0.68 -18.08
C GLY A 206 -0.61 -1.81 -19.00
N ARG A 207 0.02 -3.00 -18.93
CA ARG A 207 -0.45 -4.18 -19.66
C ARG A 207 -1.71 -4.79 -19.06
N GLU A 208 -2.06 -4.43 -17.84
CA GLU A 208 -3.30 -4.84 -17.17
C GLU A 208 -3.86 -3.67 -16.38
N TYR A 209 -5.18 -3.65 -16.22
CA TYR A 209 -5.85 -2.57 -15.51
C TYR A 209 -7.13 -3.02 -14.80
N LEU A 210 -7.47 -2.29 -13.74
CA LEU A 210 -8.76 -2.28 -13.06
C LEU A 210 -9.37 -0.89 -13.20
N TYR A 211 -10.40 -0.78 -14.02
CA TYR A 211 -11.12 0.46 -14.25
C TYR A 211 -12.19 0.66 -13.18
N LYS A 212 -11.95 1.59 -12.25
CA LYS A 212 -12.89 2.04 -11.21
C LYS A 212 -13.53 0.91 -10.41
N GLY A 213 -12.74 -0.12 -10.06
CA GLY A 213 -13.21 -1.31 -9.34
C GLY A 213 -14.18 -2.22 -10.12
N GLN A 214 -14.53 -1.89 -11.36
CA GLN A 214 -15.63 -2.53 -12.09
C GLN A 214 -15.18 -3.43 -13.23
N ARG A 215 -14.19 -2.96 -14.03
CA ARG A 215 -13.81 -3.65 -15.26
C ARG A 215 -12.32 -3.92 -15.29
N ARG A 216 -11.96 -5.19 -15.36
CA ARG A 216 -10.59 -5.64 -15.59
C ARG A 216 -10.32 -5.78 -17.09
N GLY A 217 -9.08 -5.55 -17.48
CA GLY A 217 -8.61 -5.84 -18.83
C GLY A 217 -7.11 -6.01 -18.86
N SER A 218 -6.63 -6.65 -19.92
CA SER A 218 -5.21 -6.85 -20.17
C SER A 218 -4.91 -6.81 -21.66
N LEU A 219 -3.67 -6.45 -22.00
CA LEU A 219 -3.16 -6.51 -23.35
C LEU A 219 -2.85 -7.96 -23.71
N PRO A 220 -3.33 -8.45 -24.87
CA PRO A 220 -3.12 -9.83 -25.26
C PRO A 220 -1.62 -10.15 -25.38
N ILE A 221 -1.28 -11.37 -25.01
CA ILE A 221 0.04 -11.98 -25.23
C ILE A 221 -0.17 -13.08 -26.27
N PRO A 222 0.70 -13.18 -27.30
CA PRO A 222 0.66 -14.31 -28.24
C PRO A 222 0.60 -15.66 -27.52
N GLN A 223 -0.21 -16.60 -28.04
CA GLN A 223 -0.55 -17.84 -27.34
C GLN A 223 0.67 -18.70 -27.00
N ASP A 224 1.69 -18.70 -27.86
CA ASP A 224 2.95 -19.39 -27.67
C ASP A 224 3.76 -18.80 -26.50
N GLN A 225 3.84 -17.47 -26.42
CA GLN A 225 4.50 -16.77 -25.31
C GLN A 225 3.73 -16.96 -24.00
N GLN A 226 2.40 -16.88 -24.04
CA GLN A 226 1.56 -17.15 -22.88
C GLN A 226 1.75 -18.59 -22.37
N GLY A 227 1.94 -19.55 -23.28
CA GLY A 227 2.28 -20.94 -22.94
C GLY A 227 3.59 -21.04 -22.17
N LYS A 228 4.65 -20.39 -22.65
CA LYS A 228 5.96 -20.35 -21.98
C LYS A 228 5.90 -19.68 -20.60
N LEU A 229 5.14 -18.59 -20.47
CA LEU A 229 4.97 -17.92 -19.18
C LEU A 229 4.24 -18.80 -18.17
N ARG A 230 3.20 -19.55 -18.60
CA ARG A 230 2.53 -20.52 -17.72
C ARG A 230 3.47 -21.62 -17.28
N GLU A 231 4.20 -22.24 -18.20
CA GLU A 231 5.16 -23.29 -17.86
C GLU A 231 6.24 -22.80 -16.88
N LEU A 232 6.75 -21.59 -17.09
CA LEU A 232 7.71 -20.96 -16.18
C LEU A 232 7.10 -20.75 -14.78
N ASN A 233 5.90 -20.16 -14.71
CA ASN A 233 5.23 -19.89 -13.44
C ASN A 233 4.90 -21.18 -12.67
N GLU A 234 4.38 -22.21 -13.34
CA GLU A 234 4.11 -23.51 -12.73
C GLU A 234 5.38 -24.15 -12.14
N ARG A 235 6.51 -24.07 -12.85
CA ARG A 235 7.79 -24.56 -12.34
C ARG A 235 8.29 -23.77 -11.16
N LEU A 236 8.11 -22.46 -11.16
CA LEU A 236 8.51 -21.60 -10.05
C LEU A 236 7.62 -21.81 -8.83
N GLU A 237 6.31 -22.00 -9.01
CA GLU A 237 5.39 -22.38 -7.93
C GLU A 237 5.78 -23.73 -7.30
N MET A 238 6.12 -24.73 -8.12
CA MET A 238 6.62 -26.02 -7.60
C MET A 238 7.92 -25.88 -6.81
N LEU A 239 8.84 -25.00 -7.25
CA LEU A 239 10.07 -24.72 -6.51
C LEU A 239 9.77 -24.01 -5.19
N LEU A 240 8.93 -22.98 -5.20
CA LEU A 240 8.57 -22.20 -4.01
C LEU A 240 7.73 -22.99 -3.00
N ALA A 241 7.08 -24.07 -3.42
CA ALA A 241 6.42 -25.02 -2.52
C ALA A 241 7.42 -25.82 -1.66
N ASN A 242 8.70 -25.89 -2.06
CA ASN A 242 9.75 -26.42 -1.22
C ASN A 242 10.12 -25.38 -0.14
N PRO A 243 10.05 -25.72 1.17
CA PRO A 243 10.45 -24.82 2.25
C PRO A 243 11.85 -24.22 2.09
N ASP A 244 12.78 -24.95 1.47
CA ASP A 244 14.15 -24.48 1.24
C ASP A 244 14.23 -23.28 0.28
N TYR A 245 13.22 -23.13 -0.59
CA TYR A 245 13.15 -22.08 -1.62
C TYR A 245 12.04 -21.06 -1.38
N ALA A 246 11.09 -21.32 -0.48
CA ALA A 246 9.99 -20.42 -0.15
C ALA A 246 10.47 -18.99 0.19
N LEU A 247 11.68 -18.86 0.74
CA LEU A 247 12.29 -17.57 1.07
C LEU A 247 12.43 -16.62 -0.13
N PHE A 248 12.63 -17.15 -1.34
CA PHE A 248 12.85 -16.32 -2.53
C PHE A 248 11.58 -15.58 -2.97
N ALA A 249 10.40 -16.07 -2.58
CA ALA A 249 9.15 -15.36 -2.81
C ALA A 249 9.03 -14.08 -1.96
N LEU A 250 9.84 -13.94 -0.91
CA LEU A 250 9.66 -12.94 0.15
C LEU A 250 10.73 -11.85 0.17
N ILE A 251 11.66 -11.83 -0.79
CA ILE A 251 12.77 -10.88 -0.88
C ILE A 251 12.53 -9.86 -2.00
N GLY A 252 12.74 -8.57 -1.71
CA GLY A 252 12.63 -7.49 -2.69
C GLY A 252 11.21 -7.29 -3.22
N SER A 253 11.03 -7.38 -4.53
CA SER A 253 9.72 -7.39 -5.20
C SER A 253 8.91 -8.67 -4.93
N GLY A 254 9.56 -9.72 -4.39
CA GLY A 254 9.03 -11.07 -4.44
C GLY A 254 9.03 -11.61 -5.87
N PHE A 255 8.28 -12.70 -6.07
CA PHE A 255 8.06 -13.28 -7.40
C PHE A 255 6.90 -12.57 -8.11
N GLN A 256 7.24 -11.70 -9.07
CA GLN A 256 6.31 -10.86 -9.85
C GLN A 256 6.50 -11.06 -11.35
#